data_AF-A0A838VWF7-F1
#
_entry.id   AF-A0A838VWF7-F1
#
_cell.length_a   1.000
_cell.length_b   1.000
_cell.length_c   1.000
_cell.angle_alpha   90.00
_cell.angle_beta   90.00
_cell.angle_gamma   90.00
#
_symmetry.space_group_name_H-M   'P 1'
#
loop_
_entity.id
_entity.type
_entity.pdbx_description
1 polymer ?
#
loop_
_entity_poly.entity_id
_entity_poly.type
_entity_poly.pdbx_seq_one_letter_code
_entity_poly.pdbx_strand_id
1 'polypeptide(L)'
;MIEFICEDNYEADKLSSIFTLQKDNSLLVKGIVKIIGNEVIVNLKDGSHHSISFKDRKNALSLEKMFTELSLTKSKIISTHHIDNVAFFNLD
;
A
#
# COMPACT_ATOMS: atom_id res chain seq x y z
N MET A 1 7.73 -5.14 -10.44
CA MET A 1 8.00 -5.00 -9.00
C MET A 1 8.06 -3.52 -8.67
N ILE A 2 7.33 -3.08 -7.65
CA ILE A 2 7.29 -1.69 -7.18
C ILE A 2 7.78 -1.68 -5.73
N GLU A 3 8.53 -0.64 -5.38
CA GLU A 3 9.15 -0.48 -4.06
C GLU A 3 8.63 0.78 -3.38
N PHE A 4 8.36 0.66 -2.08
CA PHE A 4 7.99 1.78 -1.23
C PHE A 4 8.89 1.83 -0.01
N ILE A 5 9.59 2.95 0.17
CA ILE A 5 10.40 3.18 1.35
C ILE A 5 9.53 3.84 2.42
N CYS A 6 9.33 3.13 3.51
CA CYS A 6 8.55 3.53 4.67
C CYS A 6 9.41 4.28 5.69
N GLU A 7 8.75 4.94 6.64
CA GLU A 7 9.44 5.64 7.74
C GLU A 7 10.31 4.68 8.56
N ASP A 8 9.77 3.49 8.84
CA ASP A 8 10.48 2.42 9.53
C ASP A 8 10.03 1.03 9.05
N ASN A 9 10.59 -0.02 9.68
CA ASN A 9 10.25 -1.41 9.41
C ASN A 9 8.79 -1.75 9.77
N TYR A 10 8.24 -1.11 10.80
CA TYR A 10 6.85 -1.37 11.23
C TYR A 10 5.85 -0.85 10.18
N GLU A 11 6.09 0.32 9.63
CA GLU A 11 5.25 0.89 8.57
C GLU A 11 5.37 0.11 7.25
N ALA A 12 6.55 -0.44 6.94
CA ALA A 12 6.73 -1.35 5.80
C ALA A 12 5.98 -2.68 5.98
N ASP A 13 6.06 -3.27 7.17
CA ASP A 13 5.31 -4.48 7.50
C ASP A 13 3.80 -4.23 7.40
N LYS A 14 3.31 -3.16 8.04
CA LYS A 14 1.92 -2.72 7.98
C LYS A 14 1.43 -2.52 6.56
N LEU A 15 2.21 -1.83 5.71
CA LEU A 15 1.89 -1.63 4.30
C LEU A 15 1.78 -2.97 3.56
N SER A 16 2.79 -3.84 3.69
CA SER A 16 2.81 -5.13 3.00
C SER A 16 1.64 -6.03 3.43
N SER A 17 1.33 -6.05 4.73
CA SER A 17 0.25 -6.83 5.33
C SER A 17 -1.13 -6.34 4.90
N ILE A 18 -1.37 -5.02 4.90
CA ILE A 18 -2.65 -4.43 4.50
C ILE A 18 -2.96 -4.67 3.01
N PHE A 19 -1.94 -4.66 2.15
CA PHE A 19 -2.10 -4.85 0.70
C PHE A 19 -1.87 -6.29 0.21
N THR A 20 -1.75 -7.25 1.13
CA THR A 20 -1.66 -8.67 0.78
C THR A 20 -2.98 -9.19 0.21
N LEU A 21 -2.92 -10.05 -0.82
CA LEU A 21 -4.09 -10.78 -1.32
C LEU A 21 -4.65 -11.71 -0.25
N GLN A 22 -5.95 -11.62 -0.02
CA GLN A 22 -6.69 -12.55 0.80
C GLN A 22 -6.93 -13.87 0.05
N LYS A 23 -7.37 -14.90 0.78
CA LYS A 23 -7.66 -16.24 0.21
C LYS A 23 -8.71 -16.23 -0.90
N ASP A 24 -9.57 -15.22 -0.93
CA ASP A 24 -10.59 -15.00 -1.96
C ASP A 24 -10.09 -14.16 -3.15
N ASN A 25 -8.77 -13.95 -3.26
CA ASN A 25 -8.11 -13.10 -4.25
C ASN A 25 -8.54 -11.62 -4.21
N SER A 26 -9.03 -11.15 -3.06
CA SER A 26 -9.39 -9.75 -2.85
C SER A 26 -8.39 -9.03 -1.95
N LEU A 27 -8.32 -7.70 -2.05
CA LEU A 27 -7.54 -6.86 -1.13
C LEU A 27 -8.38 -6.47 0.09
N LEU A 28 -7.73 -6.27 1.26
CA LEU A 28 -8.39 -5.67 2.43
C LEU A 28 -8.66 -4.18 2.22
N VAL A 29 -7.77 -3.51 1.50
CA VAL A 29 -7.87 -2.09 1.17
C VAL A 29 -9.07 -1.86 0.26
N LYS A 30 -9.94 -0.95 0.69
CA LYS A 30 -11.05 -0.43 -0.12
C LYS A 30 -10.60 0.77 -0.94
N GLY A 31 -9.71 1.61 -0.40
CA GLY A 31 -9.25 2.81 -1.08
C GLY A 31 -8.22 3.63 -0.29
N ILE A 32 -7.71 4.66 -0.97
CA ILE A 32 -6.93 5.73 -0.37
C ILE A 32 -7.89 6.90 -0.11
N VAL A 33 -7.87 7.41 1.12
CA VAL A 33 -8.77 8.48 1.59
C VAL A 33 -8.11 9.84 1.43
N LYS A 34 -6.85 9.97 1.85
CA LYS A 34 -6.11 11.24 1.82
C LYS A 34 -4.60 11.00 1.97
N ILE A 35 -3.82 11.94 1.45
CA ILE A 35 -2.38 12.06 1.73
C ILE A 35 -2.11 13.33 2.56
N ILE A 36 -1.39 13.19 3.67
CA ILE A 36 -0.98 14.29 4.55
C ILE A 36 0.54 14.23 4.72
N GLY A 37 1.29 15.19 4.16
CA GLY A 37 2.74 15.12 4.18
C GLY A 37 3.28 13.87 3.45
N ASN A 38 3.98 13.01 4.19
CA ASN A 38 4.49 11.70 3.82
C ASN A 38 3.61 10.53 4.31
N GLU A 39 2.40 10.80 4.82
CA GLU A 39 1.47 9.77 5.28
C GLU A 39 0.32 9.54 4.29
N VAL A 40 -0.08 8.28 4.11
CA VAL A 40 -1.27 7.89 3.34
C VAL A 40 -2.30 7.30 4.31
N ILE A 41 -3.52 7.85 4.28
CA ILE A 41 -4.65 7.28 5.01
C ILE A 41 -5.41 6.35 4.08
N VAL A 42 -5.49 5.08 4.44
CA VAL A 42 -6.27 4.05 3.72
C VAL A 42 -7.52 3.69 4.51
N ASN A 43 -8.58 3.32 3.80
CA ASN A 43 -9.75 2.67 4.40
C ASN A 43 -9.79 1.20 4.01
N LEU A 44 -10.12 0.35 4.98
CA LEU A 44 -10.27 -1.08 4.76
C LEU A 44 -11.75 -1.42 4.54
N LYS A 45 -12.01 -2.64 4.06
CA LYS A 45 -13.37 -3.14 3.80
C LYS A 45 -14.24 -3.22 5.05
N ASP A 46 -13.65 -3.36 6.24
CA ASP A 46 -14.36 -3.36 7.52
C ASP A 46 -14.74 -1.95 8.03
N GLY A 47 -14.34 -0.89 7.30
CA GLY A 47 -14.61 0.50 7.65
C GLY A 47 -13.56 1.15 8.55
N SER A 48 -12.55 0.40 8.99
CA SER A 48 -11.40 0.95 9.71
C SER A 48 -10.53 1.82 8.81
N HIS A 49 -9.77 2.72 9.45
CA HIS A 49 -8.83 3.61 8.78
C HIS A 49 -7.45 3.43 9.39
N HIS A 50 -6.43 3.38 8.53
CA HIS A 50 -5.04 3.26 8.95
C HIS A 50 -4.20 4.31 8.23
N SER A 51 -3.30 4.96 8.96
CA SER A 51 -2.21 5.73 8.37
C SER A 51 -1.07 4.81 7.96
N ILE A 52 -0.32 5.17 6.93
CA ILE A 52 0.96 4.53 6.58
C ILE A 52 1.96 5.64 6.36
N SER A 53 3.05 5.64 7.13
CA SER A 53 4.07 6.70 7.08
C SER A 53 5.25 6.29 6.19
N PHE A 54 5.55 7.15 5.22
CA PHE A 54 6.60 6.90 4.23
C PHE A 54 7.87 7.67 4.54
N LYS A 55 9.01 7.27 3.97
CA LYS A 55 10.27 8.02 4.09
C LYS A 55 10.14 9.47 3.62
N ASP A 56 9.33 9.69 2.58
CA ASP A 56 9.06 11.00 2.01
C ASP A 56 7.70 11.03 1.29
N ARG A 57 7.27 12.25 0.94
CA ARG A 57 6.04 12.48 0.20
C ARG A 57 6.03 11.82 -1.19
N LYS A 58 7.20 11.57 -1.80
CA LYS A 58 7.27 10.94 -3.11
C LYS A 58 6.81 9.48 -3.02
N ASN A 59 7.24 8.75 -1.99
CA ASN A 59 6.79 7.39 -1.74
C ASN A 59 5.27 7.33 -1.47
N ALA A 60 4.74 8.26 -0.68
CA ALA A 60 3.29 8.37 -0.44
C ALA A 60 2.50 8.59 -1.75
N LEU A 61 2.95 9.50 -2.62
CA LEU A 61 2.33 9.76 -3.93
C LEU A 61 2.45 8.56 -4.88
N SER A 62 3.57 7.82 -4.83
CA SER A 62 3.74 6.60 -5.62
C SER A 62 2.70 5.54 -5.25
N LEU A 63 2.32 5.43 -3.97
CA LEU A 63 1.31 4.46 -3.54
C LEU A 63 -0.07 4.82 -4.13
N GLU A 64 -0.45 6.09 -4.07
CA GLU A 64 -1.70 6.58 -4.66
C GLU A 64 -1.75 6.38 -6.17
N LYS A 65 -0.64 6.69 -6.85
CA LYS A 65 -0.52 6.45 -8.28
C LYS A 65 -0.72 4.97 -8.61
N MET A 66 0.02 4.07 -7.94
CA MET A 66 -0.12 2.63 -8.15
C MET A 66 -1.55 2.14 -7.90
N PHE A 67 -2.16 2.54 -6.78
CA PHE A 67 -3.51 2.10 -6.43
C PHE A 67 -4.57 2.58 -7.45
N THR A 68 -4.40 3.80 -7.96
CA THR A 68 -5.24 4.34 -9.03
C THR A 68 -5.04 3.57 -10.33
N GLU A 69 -3.80 3.26 -10.70
CA GLU A 69 -3.48 2.46 -11.88
C GLU A 69 -4.07 1.06 -11.81
N LEU A 70 -3.97 0.35 -10.67
CA LEU A 70 -4.60 -0.97 -10.48
C LEU A 70 -6.11 -0.94 -10.72
N SER A 71 -6.76 0.16 -10.33
CA SER A 71 -8.20 0.35 -10.53
C SER A 71 -8.57 0.60 -11.99
N LEU A 72 -7.64 1.12 -12.80
CA LEU A 72 -7.84 1.48 -14.21
C LEU A 72 -7.43 0.35 -15.18
N THR A 73 -6.27 -0.29 -14.94
CA THR A 73 -5.66 -1.24 -15.88
C THR A 73 -6.17 -2.67 -15.72
N LYS A 74 -6.97 -2.94 -14.68
CA LYS A 74 -7.33 -4.30 -14.20
C LYS A 74 -6.12 -5.14 -13.75
N SER A 75 -4.93 -4.54 -13.67
CA SER A 75 -3.79 -5.19 -13.03
C SER A 75 -4.09 -5.47 -11.56
N LYS A 76 -3.46 -6.49 -11.01
CA LYS A 76 -3.65 -6.99 -9.65
C LYS A 76 -2.32 -7.12 -8.95
N ILE A 77 -2.37 -6.92 -7.64
CA ILE A 77 -1.27 -7.31 -6.77
C ILE A 77 -1.25 -8.84 -6.71
N ILE A 78 -0.11 -9.47 -6.99
CA ILE A 78 0.12 -10.91 -6.87
C ILE A 78 0.65 -11.23 -5.46
N SER A 79 1.63 -10.46 -5.00
CA SER A 79 2.24 -10.66 -3.68
C SER A 79 2.88 -9.39 -3.16
N THR A 80 2.98 -9.32 -1.84
CA THR A 80 3.66 -8.27 -1.10
C THR A 80 4.61 -8.90 -0.07
N HIS A 81 5.70 -8.21 0.22
CA HIS A 81 6.58 -8.52 1.34
C HIS A 81 7.33 -7.25 1.76
N HIS A 82 8.07 -7.30 2.87
CA HIS A 82 8.95 -6.23 3.28
C HIS A 82 10.33 -6.77 3.69
N ILE A 83 11.34 -5.91 3.59
CA ILE A 83 12.69 -6.09 4.14
C ILE A 83 13.09 -4.75 4.73
N ASP A 84 13.36 -4.72 6.03
CA ASP A 84 13.57 -3.49 6.78
C ASP A 84 12.42 -2.49 6.50
N ASN A 85 12.74 -1.23 6.26
CA ASN A 85 11.76 -0.20 5.95
C ASN A 85 11.31 -0.17 4.47
N VAL A 86 11.51 -1.24 3.70
CA VAL A 86 11.13 -1.28 2.28
C VAL A 86 10.06 -2.33 2.04
N ALA A 87 8.93 -1.93 1.47
CA ALA A 87 7.86 -2.83 1.03
C ALA A 87 7.91 -3.06 -0.49
N PHE A 88 7.75 -4.31 -0.89
CA PHE A 88 7.85 -4.76 -2.28
C PHE A 88 6.51 -5.30 -2.76
N PHE A 89 6.08 -4.85 -3.94
CA PHE A 89 4.80 -5.19 -4.55
C PHE A 89 5.04 -5.84 -5.93
N ASN A 90 4.57 -7.06 -6.10
CA ASN A 90 4.54 -7.75 -7.39
C ASN A 90 3.16 -7.59 -8.01
N LEU A 91 3.11 -7.08 -9.23
CA LEU A 91 1.88 -6.89 -10.02
C LEU A 91 1.89 -7.85 -11.22
N ASP A 92 0.71 -8.18 -11.74
CA ASP A 92 0.52 -8.96 -12.98
C ASP A 92 0.65 -8.14 -14.29
#